data_AF-A0A3M2WX48-F1
#
_entry.id   AF-A0A3M2WX48-F1
#
_cell.length_a   1.000
_cell.length_b   1.000
_cell.length_c   1.000
_cell.angle_alpha   90.00
_cell.angle_beta   90.00
_cell.angle_gamma   90.00
#
_symmetry.space_group_name_H-M   'P 1'
#
loop_
_entity.id
_entity.type
_entity.pdbx_description
1 polymer ?
#
loop_
_entity_poly.entity_id
_entity_poly.type
_entity_poly.pdbx_seq_one_letter_code
_entity_poly.pdbx_strand_id
1 'polypeptide(L)'
;LQTFLRNGGALERAIARQPGQDVIRVTAQEAGDIGVDLGRGFKRVLPTGNILKNLETNGAPEKLENLRSIEGLYQYNPSKKNWETITIFPAPAP
;
A
#
# COMPACT_ATOMS: atom_id res chain seq x y z
N LEU A 1 8.70 8.72 0.89
CA LEU A 1 7.89 7.58 0.41
C LEU A 1 8.07 7.32 -1.09
N GLN A 2 7.79 8.30 -1.96
CA GLN A 2 7.85 8.12 -3.42
C GLN A 2 9.24 7.70 -3.95
N THR A 3 10.33 8.24 -3.38
CA THR A 3 11.71 7.86 -3.70
C THR A 3 12.03 6.40 -3.34
N PHE A 4 11.49 5.88 -2.23
CA PHE A 4 11.70 4.49 -1.81
C PHE A 4 11.02 3.51 -2.76
N LEU A 5 9.81 3.82 -3.24
CA LEU A 5 9.07 2.96 -4.18
C LEU A 5 9.71 2.91 -5.56
N ARG A 6 10.28 4.04 -6.03
CA ARG A 6 10.96 4.10 -7.33
C ARG A 6 12.39 3.57 -7.29
N ASN A 7 13.13 3.80 -6.21
CA ASN A 7 14.55 3.39 -6.14
C ASN A 7 14.73 1.98 -5.54
N GLY A 8 13.71 1.42 -4.88
CA GLY A 8 13.73 0.09 -4.26
C GLY A 8 13.31 -1.06 -5.19
N GLY A 9 13.02 -0.78 -6.47
CA GLY A 9 12.56 -1.80 -7.42
C GLY A 9 11.11 -2.24 -7.22
N ALA A 10 10.37 -1.63 -6.29
CA ALA A 10 9.04 -2.09 -5.87
C ALA A 10 8.00 -1.84 -6.96
N LEU A 11 8.08 -0.68 -7.62
CA LEU A 11 7.22 -0.35 -8.74
C LEU A 11 7.46 -1.30 -9.94
N GLU A 12 8.73 -1.60 -10.24
CA GLU A 12 9.13 -2.51 -11.30
C GLU A 12 8.61 -3.93 -11.07
N ARG A 13 8.71 -4.43 -9.84
CA ARG A 13 8.13 -5.72 -9.44
C ARG A 13 6.60 -5.73 -9.61
N ALA A 14 5.93 -4.64 -9.22
CA ALA A 14 4.48 -4.52 -9.36
C ALA A 14 4.02 -4.45 -10.83
N ILE A 15 4.78 -3.78 -11.70
CA ILE A 15 4.56 -3.75 -13.15
C ILE A 15 4.68 -5.17 -13.72
N ALA A 16 5.73 -5.90 -13.37
CA ALA A 16 5.95 -7.26 -13.86
C ALA A 16 4.84 -8.23 -13.43
N ARG A 17 4.26 -8.04 -12.24
CA ARG A 17 3.14 -8.86 -11.73
C ARG A 17 1.79 -8.52 -12.39
N GLN A 18 1.61 -7.29 -12.89
CA GLN A 18 0.35 -6.78 -13.43
C GLN A 18 0.50 -6.35 -14.91
N PRO A 19 0.84 -7.28 -15.82
CA PRO A 19 1.09 -6.94 -17.22
C PRO A 19 -0.18 -6.41 -17.89
N GLY A 20 -0.03 -5.35 -18.69
CA GLY A 20 -1.12 -4.77 -19.49
C GLY A 20 -2.12 -3.91 -18.72
N GLN A 21 -1.91 -3.67 -17.42
CA GLN A 21 -2.76 -2.73 -16.68
C GLN A 21 -2.21 -1.31 -16.79
N ASP A 22 -3.10 -0.33 -16.95
CA ASP A 22 -2.75 1.10 -16.92
C ASP A 22 -2.73 1.66 -15.50
N VAL A 23 -3.31 0.95 -14.53
CA VAL A 23 -3.28 1.28 -13.11
C VAL A 23 -2.76 0.07 -12.36
N ILE A 24 -1.70 0.25 -11.57
CA ILE A 24 -1.07 -0.82 -10.81
C ILE A 24 -1.05 -0.50 -9.33
N ARG A 25 -1.26 -1.54 -8.53
CA ARG A 25 -1.07 -1.48 -7.08
C ARG A 25 0.31 -2.02 -6.72
N VAL A 26 1.09 -1.21 -6.01
CA VAL A 26 2.28 -1.65 -5.28
C VAL A 26 1.86 -2.03 -3.86
N THR A 27 2.21 -3.24 -3.46
CA THR A 27 1.89 -3.86 -2.17
C THR A 27 3.05 -3.73 -1.19
N ALA A 28 2.76 -3.87 0.11
CA ALA A 28 3.80 -3.88 1.15
C ALA A 28 4.84 -4.99 0.91
N GLN A 29 4.42 -6.13 0.32
CA GLN A 29 5.33 -7.22 0.00
C GLN A 29 6.30 -6.87 -1.14
N GLU A 30 5.88 -6.05 -2.09
CA GLU A 30 6.77 -5.52 -3.13
C GLU A 30 7.66 -4.40 -2.59
N ALA A 31 7.16 -3.57 -1.68
CA ALA A 31 7.92 -2.47 -1.09
C ALA A 31 8.96 -2.93 -0.04
N GLY A 32 8.67 -4.01 0.68
CA GLY A 32 9.49 -4.50 1.79
C GLY A 32 9.48 -3.57 3.01
N ASP A 33 10.29 -3.90 4.01
CA ASP A 33 10.55 -3.01 5.14
C ASP A 33 11.53 -1.91 4.72
N ILE A 34 11.14 -0.65 4.91
CA ILE A 34 11.94 0.51 4.49
C ILE A 34 12.90 1.03 5.57
N GLY A 35 12.94 0.39 6.74
CA GLY A 35 13.90 0.69 7.81
C GLY A 35 13.54 1.87 8.72
N VAL A 36 12.42 2.55 8.48
CA VAL A 36 12.00 3.73 9.25
C VAL A 36 10.52 3.65 9.64
N ASP A 37 10.18 4.14 10.82
CA ASP A 37 8.80 4.28 11.28
C ASP A 37 8.08 5.39 10.50
N LEU A 38 7.03 5.01 9.77
CA LEU A 38 6.18 5.91 9.01
C LEU A 38 4.91 6.34 9.76
N GLY A 39 4.78 5.90 11.00
CA GLY A 39 3.67 6.24 11.89
C GLY A 39 2.75 5.06 12.15
N ARG A 40 1.46 5.36 12.23
CA ARG A 40 0.44 4.46 12.77
C ARG A 40 -0.80 4.40 11.90
N GLY A 41 -1.51 3.28 11.99
CA GLY A 41 -2.76 3.04 11.28
C GLY A 41 -3.70 2.18 12.10
N PHE A 42 -4.79 1.76 11.45
CA PHE A 42 -5.77 0.87 12.06
C PHE A 42 -6.10 -0.25 11.09
N LYS A 43 -6.09 -1.49 11.58
CA LYS A 43 -6.53 -2.67 10.84
C LYS A 43 -7.90 -3.10 11.32
N ARG A 44 -8.80 -3.40 10.38
CA ARG A 44 -10.11 -3.97 10.74
C ARG A 44 -9.93 -5.41 11.20
N VAL A 45 -10.51 -5.74 12.35
CA VAL A 45 -10.65 -7.12 12.81
C VAL A 45 -11.79 -7.74 12.00
N LEU A 46 -11.46 -8.63 11.05
CA LEU A 46 -12.36 -9.44 10.21
C LEU A 46 -13.45 -8.64 9.45
N PRO A 47 -13.33 -8.42 8.12
CA PRO A 47 -14.26 -7.56 7.40
C PRO A 47 -15.52 -8.32 6.94
N THR A 48 -16.67 -7.94 7.47
CA THR A 48 -17.84 -7.76 6.59
C THR A 48 -17.93 -6.28 6.20
N GLY A 49 -18.59 -5.92 5.10
CA GLY A 49 -18.70 -4.53 4.65
C GLY A 49 -19.43 -3.57 5.63
N ASN A 50 -20.00 -4.09 6.73
CA ASN A 50 -20.83 -3.33 7.67
C ASN A 50 -20.02 -2.91 8.91
N ILE A 51 -19.75 -1.60 9.02
CA ILE A 51 -18.92 -1.00 10.07
C ILE A 51 -19.52 -1.20 11.47
N LEU A 52 -20.83 -0.96 11.63
CA LEU A 52 -21.50 -1.06 12.92
C LEU A 52 -21.51 -2.51 13.41
N LYS A 53 -21.87 -3.43 12.51
CA LYS A 53 -21.90 -4.86 12.81
C LYS A 53 -20.51 -5.40 13.16
N ASN A 54 -19.46 -4.95 12.49
CA ASN A 54 -18.10 -5.35 12.84
C ASN A 54 -17.66 -4.80 14.20
N LEU A 55 -18.07 -3.59 14.59
CA LEU A 55 -17.72 -3.05 15.91
C LEU A 55 -18.35 -3.88 17.03
N GLU A 56 -19.62 -4.28 16.86
CA GLU A 56 -20.34 -5.12 17.82
C GLU A 56 -19.79 -6.56 17.86
N THR A 57 -19.42 -7.13 16.70
CA THR A 57 -19.04 -8.55 16.58
C THR A 57 -17.54 -8.80 16.77
N ASN A 58 -16.70 -7.90 16.26
CA ASN A 58 -15.26 -8.07 16.14
C ASN A 58 -14.45 -7.04 16.95
N GLY A 59 -15.13 -6.10 17.61
CA GLY A 59 -14.51 -5.07 18.43
C GLY A 59 -13.95 -3.88 17.64
N ALA A 60 -13.26 -3.00 18.35
CA ALA A 60 -12.63 -1.82 17.76
C ALA A 60 -11.51 -2.23 16.78
N PRO A 61 -11.24 -1.43 15.73
CA PRO A 61 -10.08 -1.62 14.87
C PRO A 61 -8.79 -1.72 15.70
N GLU A 62 -7.94 -2.68 15.33
CA GLU A 62 -6.63 -2.86 15.96
C GLU A 62 -5.73 -1.70 15.54
N LYS A 63 -5.19 -0.98 16.54
CA LYS A 63 -4.20 0.05 16.30
C LYS A 63 -2.88 -0.61 15.92
N LEU A 64 -2.33 -0.22 14.78
CA LEU A 64 -1.01 -0.64 14.34
C LEU A 64 -0.06 0.54 14.48
N GLU A 65 0.98 0.35 15.29
CA GLU A 65 2.11 1.28 15.41
C GLU A 65 3.26 0.80 14.53
N ASN A 66 4.26 1.66 14.33
CA ASN A 66 5.50 1.30 13.65
C ASN A 66 5.26 0.75 12.24
N LEU A 67 4.48 1.47 11.42
CA LEU A 67 4.28 1.13 10.02
C LEU A 67 5.58 1.35 9.27
N ARG A 68 6.17 0.27 8.75
CA ARG A 68 7.52 0.28 8.16
C ARG A 68 7.55 -0.17 6.70
N SER A 69 6.40 -0.22 6.04
CA SER A 69 6.31 -0.47 4.61
C SER A 69 5.38 0.53 3.94
N ILE A 70 5.19 0.39 2.64
CA ILE A 70 4.45 1.33 1.82
C ILE A 70 3.57 0.55 0.84
N GLU A 71 2.33 1.01 0.69
CA GLU A 71 1.50 0.66 -0.46
C GLU A 71 1.24 1.89 -1.31
N GLY A 72 0.94 1.67 -2.59
CA GLY A 72 0.63 2.77 -3.49
C GLY A 72 -0.14 2.34 -4.73
N LEU A 73 -0.79 3.31 -5.35
CA LEU A 73 -1.43 3.19 -6.64
C LEU A 73 -0.73 4.11 -7.63
N TYR A 74 -0.43 3.56 -8.79
CA TYR A 74 0.24 4.26 -9.88
C TYR A 74 -0.57 4.11 -11.16
N GLN A 75 -0.55 5.15 -11.99
CA GLN A 75 -1.15 5.13 -13.31
C GLN A 75 -0.10 5.40 -14.37
N TYR A 76 -0.12 4.64 -15.46
CA TYR A 76 0.74 4.89 -16.59
C TYR A 76 0.25 6.12 -17.35
N ASN A 77 1.15 7.09 -17.54
CA ASN A 77 0.91 8.26 -18.37
C ASN A 77 1.53 8.02 -19.76
N PRO A 78 0.74 7.71 -20.81
CA PRO A 78 1.28 7.37 -22.13
C PRO A 78 1.94 8.57 -22.81
N SER A 79 1.49 9.80 -22.54
CA SER A 79 2.09 11.01 -23.09
C SER A 79 3.49 11.27 -22.56
N LYS A 80 3.73 10.96 -21.27
CA LYS A 80 5.04 11.13 -20.61
C LYS A 80 5.89 9.86 -20.60
N LYS A 81 5.34 8.74 -21.06
CA LYS A 81 5.95 7.40 -20.99
C LYS A 81 6.48 7.06 -19.59
N ASN A 82 5.72 7.42 -18.56
CA ASN A 82 6.13 7.24 -17.17
C ASN A 82 4.92 6.88 -16.30
N TRP A 83 5.17 6.17 -15.21
CA TRP A 83 4.20 5.91 -14.16
C TRP A 83 4.11 7.10 -13.23
N GLU A 84 2.90 7.61 -13.03
CA GLU A 84 2.59 8.69 -12.11
C GLU A 84 1.91 8.14 -10.86
N THR A 85 2.16 8.78 -9.72
CA THR A 85 1.58 8.35 -8.45
C THR A 85 0.17 8.88 -8.33
N ILE A 86 -0.80 8.00 -8.09
CA ILE A 86 -2.16 8.39 -7.67
C ILE A 86 -2.15 8.62 -6.15
N THR A 87 -1.71 7.62 -5.38
CA THR A 87 -1.62 7.71 -3.92
C THR A 87 -0.54 6.79 -3.38
N ILE A 88 0.03 7.16 -2.22
CA ILE A 88 0.99 6.37 -1.47
C ILE A 88 0.66 6.51 0.02
N PHE A 89 0.66 5.41 0.75
CA PHE A 89 0.38 5.42 2.19
C PHE A 89 1.22 4.40 2.95
N PRO A 90 1.53 4.65 4.24
CA PRO A 90 2.20 3.69 5.09
C PRO A 90 1.42 2.39 5.23
N ALA A 91 2.14 1.27 5.32
CA ALA A 91 1.60 -0.06 5.50
C ALA A 91 2.43 -0.86 6.52
N PRO A 92 1.85 -1.91 7.12
CA PRO A 92 2.62 -2.85 7.95
C PRO A 92 3.71 -3.52 7.11
N ALA A 93 4.87 -3.81 7.72
CA ALA A 93 5.89 -4.62 7.06
C ALA A 93 5.35 -6.04 6.77
N PRO A 94 5.71 -6.63 5.61
CA PRO A 94 5.29 -7.98 5.23
C PRO A 94 5.89 -9.07 6.13
#